data_AF-A0A7S1H4L0-F1
#
_entry.id   AF-A0A7S1H4L0-F1
#
_cell.length_a   1.000
_cell.length_b   1.000
_cell.length_c   1.000
_cell.angle_alpha   90.00
_cell.angle_beta   90.00
_cell.angle_gamma   90.00
#
_symmetry.space_group_name_H-M   'P 1'
#
loop_
_entity.id
_entity.type
_entity.pdbx_description
1 polymer ?
#
loop_
_entity_poly.entity_id
_entity_poly.type
_entity_poly.pdbx_seq_one_letter_code
_entity_poly.pdbx_strand_id
1 'polypeptide(L)'
;EITVTDVQSYAGYALHVGTVKKGSVSVGDKVTCRVDYARRRKIAPNHSMTHVLNYALNKVLKQGSVDQKGSLVDDAKLRFDFTAKGALSTKQLQEVEDMCRAQIAEKRAVDAQVIPLKEAMSINGLRAVFGESYPDPVRVLSIGNSIGDMVKDPESDAWGSASLELCGGTHVSNTEEAEAFTLIQEEAVAKGVRRITAFTGDLAKGTLKRGAELEARFAQVEKLPASELDGVTTELRKEVDRSDVSCVLKASLRERLDGLVKKYMDEKKAQASKIINQEIEEAKKAVQAAVEEGGKSHAIVQAKVGTDGKMLKSVVQALGKEAPGAALMVVSEEGGKGVAQAVVPKELHDRIKANEWLKAALDAVCLPLPRSSPWARRHFFFFFFFFFCQLKWV
;
A
#
# COMPACT_ATOMS: atom_id res chain seq x y z
N GLU A 1 -11.83 -24.38 43.52
CA GLU A 1 -11.64 -23.32 42.51
C GLU A 1 -11.09 -23.93 41.24
N ILE A 2 -11.77 -23.69 40.12
CA ILE A 2 -11.40 -24.19 38.80
C ILE A 2 -11.19 -22.98 37.91
N THR A 3 -10.01 -22.87 37.29
CA THR A 3 -9.78 -21.90 36.22
C THR A 3 -10.23 -22.53 34.92
N VAL A 4 -11.33 -22.03 34.34
CA VAL A 4 -11.82 -22.44 33.03
C VAL A 4 -11.05 -21.68 31.95
N THR A 5 -10.42 -22.42 31.04
CA THR A 5 -9.60 -21.88 29.94
C THR A 5 -10.31 -21.95 28.59
N ASP A 6 -11.27 -22.85 28.44
CA ASP A 6 -12.07 -23.00 27.22
C ASP A 6 -13.49 -23.49 27.55
N VAL A 7 -14.46 -23.10 26.73
CA VAL A 7 -15.86 -23.55 26.83
C VAL A 7 -16.37 -23.91 25.45
N GLN A 8 -16.83 -25.14 25.29
CA GLN A 8 -17.32 -25.69 24.02
C GLN A 8 -18.76 -26.15 24.13
N SER A 9 -19.48 -26.15 23.01
CA SER A 9 -20.74 -26.88 22.88
C SER A 9 -20.45 -28.30 22.42
N TYR A 10 -20.84 -29.31 23.20
CA TYR A 10 -20.62 -30.72 22.87
C TYR A 10 -21.83 -31.55 23.28
N ALA A 11 -22.46 -32.22 22.31
CA ALA A 11 -23.64 -33.08 22.52
C ALA A 11 -24.79 -32.41 23.31
N GLY A 12 -25.02 -31.11 23.09
CA GLY A 12 -26.05 -30.33 23.81
C GLY A 12 -25.63 -29.79 25.19
N TYR A 13 -24.38 -30.03 25.61
CA TYR A 13 -23.83 -29.55 26.87
C TYR A 13 -22.82 -28.42 26.66
N ALA A 14 -22.73 -27.52 27.65
CA ALA A 14 -21.62 -26.59 27.77
C ALA A 14 -20.44 -27.28 28.48
N LEU A 15 -19.47 -27.75 27.70
CA LEU A 15 -18.24 -28.38 28.19
C LEU A 15 -17.25 -27.31 28.65
N HIS A 16 -16.96 -27.27 29.95
CA HIS A 16 -15.97 -26.36 30.53
C HIS A 16 -14.64 -27.08 30.70
N VAL A 17 -13.61 -26.62 30.00
CA VAL A 17 -12.25 -27.18 30.07
C VAL A 17 -11.38 -26.26 30.92
N GLY A 18 -10.68 -26.82 31.90
CA GLY A 18 -9.91 -26.03 32.84
C GLY A 18 -9.06 -26.84 33.80
N THR A 19 -8.42 -26.14 34.73
CA THR A 19 -7.56 -26.75 35.76
C THR A 19 -8.10 -26.45 37.15
N VAL A 20 -8.16 -27.46 38.01
CA VAL A 20 -8.46 -27.27 39.43
C VAL A 20 -7.25 -26.62 40.10
N LYS A 21 -7.39 -25.38 40.59
CA LYS A 21 -6.33 -24.65 41.27
C LYS A 21 -6.31 -24.91 42.77
N LYS A 22 -7.48 -25.16 43.36
CA LYS A 22 -7.65 -25.40 44.80
C LYS A 22 -8.85 -26.30 45.05
N GLY A 23 -8.68 -27.31 45.90
CA GLY A 23 -9.73 -28.27 46.27
C GLY A 23 -9.97 -29.34 45.20
N SER A 24 -11.17 -29.91 45.19
CA SER A 24 -11.66 -30.91 44.24
C SER A 24 -13.05 -30.52 43.74
N VAL A 25 -13.53 -31.19 42.69
CA VAL A 25 -14.89 -31.02 42.16
C VAL A 25 -15.53 -32.39 41.96
N SER A 26 -16.79 -32.52 42.35
CA SER A 26 -17.59 -33.74 42.26
C SER A 26 -18.97 -33.45 41.65
N VAL A 27 -19.60 -34.48 41.10
CA VAL A 27 -20.99 -34.39 40.63
C VAL A 27 -21.89 -34.03 41.82
N GLY A 28 -22.73 -33.01 41.65
CA GLY A 28 -23.64 -32.50 42.68
C GLY A 28 -23.12 -31.30 43.47
N ASP A 29 -21.86 -30.90 43.28
CA ASP A 29 -21.31 -29.71 43.93
C ASP A 29 -22.06 -28.44 43.50
N LYS A 30 -22.34 -27.57 44.47
CA LYS A 30 -22.83 -26.21 44.20
C LYS A 30 -21.64 -25.31 43.88
N VAL A 31 -21.67 -24.70 42.71
CA VAL A 31 -20.58 -23.82 42.23
C VAL A 31 -21.09 -22.41 41.98
N THR A 32 -20.19 -21.44 42.14
CA THR A 32 -20.41 -20.06 41.68
C THR A 32 -19.59 -19.84 40.41
N CYS A 33 -20.28 -19.59 39.30
CA CYS A 33 -19.63 -19.30 38.02
C CYS A 33 -19.25 -17.82 37.95
N ARG A 34 -18.00 -17.52 37.57
CA ARG A 34 -17.51 -16.16 37.36
C ARG A 34 -16.95 -16.01 35.95
N VAL A 35 -17.65 -15.23 35.13
CA VAL A 35 -17.18 -14.87 33.77
C VAL A 35 -16.20 -13.71 33.87
N ASP A 36 -15.14 -13.74 33.07
CA ASP A 36 -14.28 -12.58 32.85
C ASP A 36 -15.02 -11.54 31.98
N TYR A 37 -15.72 -10.62 32.65
CA TYR A 37 -16.41 -9.54 31.97
C TYR A 37 -15.48 -8.49 31.37
N ALA A 38 -14.23 -8.37 31.84
CA ALA A 38 -13.26 -7.46 31.23
C ALA A 38 -12.89 -7.97 29.82
N ARG A 39 -12.69 -9.28 29.69
CA ARG A 39 -12.52 -9.92 28.38
C ARG A 39 -13.81 -9.88 27.55
N ARG A 40 -14.97 -10.18 28.14
CA ARG A 40 -16.27 -10.16 27.41
C ARG A 40 -16.58 -8.80 26.80
N ARG A 41 -16.26 -7.70 27.51
CA ARG A 41 -16.45 -6.32 27.00
C ARG A 41 -15.61 -6.01 25.77
N LYS A 42 -14.54 -6.74 25.49
CA LYS A 42 -13.75 -6.61 24.25
C LYS A 42 -14.31 -7.45 23.09
N ILE A 43 -14.92 -8.59 23.42
CA ILE A 43 -15.48 -9.53 22.43
C ILE A 43 -16.84 -9.05 21.92
N ALA A 44 -17.72 -8.59 22.81
CA ALA A 44 -19.09 -8.21 22.44
C ALA A 44 -19.14 -7.09 21.37
N PRO A 45 -18.30 -6.04 21.41
CA PRO A 45 -18.26 -5.05 20.34
C PRO A 45 -17.73 -5.61 19.02
N ASN A 46 -16.70 -6.46 19.05
CA ASN A 46 -16.24 -7.17 17.85
C ASN A 46 -17.37 -8.02 17.22
N HIS A 47 -18.22 -8.63 18.04
CA HIS A 47 -19.37 -9.38 17.56
C HIS A 47 -20.42 -8.47 16.93
N SER A 48 -20.88 -7.43 17.63
CA SER A 48 -21.86 -6.50 17.06
C SER A 48 -21.35 -5.81 15.79
N MET A 49 -20.07 -5.43 15.73
CA MET A 49 -19.47 -4.84 14.54
C MET A 49 -19.28 -5.83 13.39
N THR A 50 -19.32 -7.15 13.65
CA THR A 50 -19.37 -8.15 12.57
C THR A 50 -20.71 -8.08 11.82
N HIS A 51 -21.83 -7.90 12.53
CA HIS A 51 -23.14 -7.71 11.90
C HIS A 51 -23.22 -6.37 11.14
N VAL A 52 -22.66 -5.30 11.71
CA VAL A 52 -22.54 -4.01 11.01
C VAL A 52 -21.68 -4.13 9.74
N LEU A 53 -20.56 -4.87 9.81
CA LEU A 53 -19.69 -5.12 8.67
C LEU A 53 -20.40 -5.93 7.59
N ASN A 54 -21.12 -6.99 7.97
CA ASN A 54 -21.91 -7.78 7.02
C ASN A 54 -22.96 -6.92 6.30
N TYR A 55 -23.67 -6.08 7.07
CA TYR A 55 -24.60 -5.10 6.53
C TYR A 55 -23.93 -4.13 5.54
N ALA A 56 -22.80 -3.53 5.92
CA ALA A 56 -22.05 -2.59 5.08
C ALA A 56 -21.56 -3.25 3.78
N LEU A 57 -21.01 -4.46 3.86
CA LEU A 57 -20.56 -5.21 2.68
C LEU A 57 -21.68 -5.47 1.69
N ASN A 58 -22.85 -5.88 2.18
CA ASN A 58 -24.01 -6.09 1.32
C ASN A 58 -24.46 -4.81 0.62
N LYS A 59 -24.46 -3.68 1.34
CA LYS A 59 -24.86 -2.37 0.80
C LYS A 59 -23.87 -1.84 -0.25
N VAL A 60 -22.57 -2.03 -0.04
CA VAL A 60 -21.53 -1.54 -0.96
C VAL A 60 -21.39 -2.42 -2.18
N LEU A 61 -21.39 -3.75 -2.00
CA LEU A 61 -21.07 -4.65 -3.11
C LEU A 61 -22.22 -4.76 -4.12
N LYS A 62 -23.49 -4.65 -3.72
CA LYS A 62 -24.69 -4.64 -4.60
C LYS A 62 -24.72 -5.74 -5.69
N GLN A 63 -23.90 -6.78 -5.56
CA GLN A 63 -23.61 -7.80 -6.58
C GLN A 63 -24.50 -9.05 -6.46
N GLY A 64 -25.53 -9.01 -5.61
CA GLY A 64 -26.28 -10.17 -5.11
C GLY A 64 -26.12 -10.30 -3.58
N SER A 65 -26.39 -11.49 -3.02
CA SER A 65 -26.12 -11.74 -1.60
C SER A 65 -24.62 -11.88 -1.35
N VAL A 66 -24.10 -11.10 -0.40
CA VAL A 66 -22.81 -11.35 0.21
C VAL A 66 -23.07 -12.37 1.31
N ASP A 67 -22.69 -13.62 1.06
CA ASP A 67 -22.93 -14.72 1.97
C ASP A 67 -21.76 -14.87 2.91
N GLN A 68 -22.04 -14.97 4.21
CA GLN A 68 -21.06 -15.35 5.21
C GLN A 68 -20.53 -16.77 4.93
N LYS A 69 -19.21 -16.94 5.01
CA LYS A 69 -18.49 -18.22 4.91
C LYS A 69 -17.72 -18.58 6.17
N GLY A 70 -17.61 -17.66 7.11
CA GLY A 70 -16.91 -17.86 8.37
C GLY A 70 -16.85 -16.57 9.17
N SER A 71 -16.78 -16.70 10.49
CA SER A 71 -16.55 -15.58 11.39
C SER A 71 -15.70 -16.02 12.56
N LEU A 72 -14.82 -15.14 13.01
CA LEU A 72 -14.12 -15.27 14.29
C LEU A 72 -14.20 -13.95 15.01
N VAL A 73 -14.59 -13.99 16.29
CA VAL A 73 -14.58 -12.83 17.18
C VAL A 73 -13.85 -13.21 18.45
N ASP A 74 -12.75 -12.52 18.72
CA ASP A 74 -11.99 -12.65 19.97
C ASP A 74 -11.80 -11.27 20.61
N ASP A 75 -11.03 -11.20 21.70
CA ASP A 75 -10.77 -9.96 22.44
C ASP A 75 -9.75 -9.03 21.78
N ALA A 76 -9.15 -9.44 20.66
CA ALA A 76 -8.20 -8.66 19.88
C ALA A 76 -8.78 -8.20 18.53
N LYS A 77 -9.65 -8.99 17.90
CA LYS A 77 -10.13 -8.71 16.54
C LYS A 77 -11.44 -9.40 16.19
N LEU A 78 -12.05 -8.92 15.11
CA LEU A 78 -13.02 -9.67 14.33
C LEU A 78 -12.42 -10.06 12.98
N ARG A 79 -12.80 -11.24 12.50
CA ARG A 79 -12.54 -11.71 11.14
C ARG A 79 -13.85 -12.16 10.53
N PHE A 80 -14.13 -11.71 9.32
CA PHE A 80 -15.36 -12.02 8.60
C PHE A 80 -15.03 -12.50 7.20
N ASP A 81 -15.47 -13.72 6.89
CA ASP A 81 -15.26 -14.36 5.60
C ASP A 81 -16.56 -14.29 4.80
N PHE A 82 -16.48 -13.84 3.56
CA PHE A 82 -17.66 -13.57 2.74
C PHE A 82 -17.42 -13.89 1.27
N THR A 83 -18.51 -14.10 0.53
CA THR A 83 -18.45 -14.29 -0.92
C THR A 83 -18.20 -12.95 -1.63
N ALA A 84 -17.22 -12.93 -2.52
CA ALA A 84 -17.01 -11.82 -3.43
C ALA A 84 -16.36 -12.29 -4.73
N LYS A 85 -16.73 -11.66 -5.85
CA LYS A 85 -16.20 -12.00 -7.18
C LYS A 85 -14.70 -11.76 -7.32
N GLY A 86 -14.12 -10.88 -6.49
CA GLY A 86 -12.72 -10.55 -6.56
C GLY A 86 -12.31 -9.51 -5.53
N ALA A 87 -11.18 -8.84 -5.82
CA ALA A 87 -10.64 -7.83 -4.95
C ALA A 87 -11.60 -6.65 -4.78
N LEU A 88 -11.78 -6.16 -3.55
CA LEU A 88 -12.50 -4.93 -3.29
C LEU A 88 -11.55 -3.78 -3.63
N SER A 89 -12.06 -2.80 -4.35
CA SER A 89 -11.31 -1.57 -4.60
C SER A 89 -11.11 -0.78 -3.31
N THR A 90 -10.07 0.06 -3.25
CA THR A 90 -9.84 0.98 -2.11
C THR A 90 -11.07 1.82 -1.80
N LYS A 91 -11.80 2.27 -2.83
CA LYS A 91 -13.06 3.02 -2.68
C LYS A 91 -14.16 2.21 -2.00
N GLN A 92 -14.33 0.94 -2.38
CA GLN A 92 -15.30 0.06 -1.73
C GLN A 92 -14.92 -0.23 -0.28
N LEU A 93 -13.64 -0.45 0.01
CA LEU A 93 -13.17 -0.65 1.38
C LEU A 93 -13.38 0.59 2.24
N GLN A 94 -13.11 1.79 1.69
CA GLN A 94 -13.40 3.06 2.35
C GLN A 94 -14.89 3.20 2.67
N GLU A 95 -15.77 2.93 1.69
CA GLU A 95 -17.23 3.02 1.90
C GLU A 95 -17.71 2.04 2.97
N VAL A 96 -17.18 0.81 2.99
CA VAL A 96 -17.49 -0.18 4.04
C VAL A 96 -17.02 0.30 5.42
N GLU A 97 -15.78 0.79 5.53
CA GLU A 97 -15.22 1.30 6.79
C GLU A 97 -16.00 2.52 7.29
N ASP A 98 -16.38 3.44 6.40
CA ASP A 98 -17.16 4.64 6.72
C ASP A 98 -18.56 4.27 7.19
N MET A 99 -19.24 3.34 6.53
CA MET A 99 -20.55 2.84 6.97
C MET A 99 -20.47 2.22 8.37
N CYS A 100 -19.44 1.43 8.66
CA CYS A 100 -19.25 0.86 9.99
C CYS A 100 -19.05 1.94 11.06
N ARG A 101 -18.21 2.94 10.77
CA ARG A 101 -17.96 4.07 11.68
C ARG A 101 -19.19 4.96 11.85
N ALA A 102 -20.00 5.13 10.81
CA ALA A 102 -21.25 5.88 10.87
C ALA A 102 -22.24 5.20 11.84
N GLN A 103 -22.38 3.87 11.79
CA GLN A 103 -23.26 3.17 12.75
C GLN A 103 -22.82 3.37 14.21
N ILE A 104 -21.52 3.45 14.48
CA ILE A 104 -20.99 3.78 15.82
C ILE A 104 -21.33 5.23 16.19
N ALA A 105 -21.10 6.18 15.28
CA ALA A 105 -21.38 7.60 15.50
C ALA A 105 -22.88 7.89 15.71
N GLU A 106 -23.75 7.14 15.05
CA GLU A 106 -25.21 7.21 15.16
C GLU A 106 -25.75 6.58 16.46
N LYS A 107 -24.92 5.87 17.24
CA LYS A 107 -25.28 5.27 18.52
C LYS A 107 -26.54 4.41 18.44
N ARG A 108 -26.54 3.51 17.46
CA ARG A 108 -27.68 2.64 17.14
C ARG A 108 -27.89 1.64 18.28
N ALA A 109 -29.14 1.56 18.75
CA ALA A 109 -29.53 0.55 19.74
C ALA A 109 -29.40 -0.85 19.12
N VAL A 110 -29.00 -1.82 19.94
CA VAL A 110 -28.96 -3.23 19.57
C VAL A 110 -30.09 -3.95 20.30
N ASP A 111 -31.10 -4.36 19.54
CA ASP A 111 -32.24 -5.11 20.05
C ASP A 111 -32.00 -6.62 19.84
N ALA A 112 -32.27 -7.41 20.88
CA ALA A 112 -32.09 -8.85 20.83
C ALA A 112 -33.24 -9.55 21.55
N GLN A 113 -34.03 -10.32 20.81
CA GLN A 113 -35.24 -10.96 21.33
C GLN A 113 -35.28 -12.43 20.95
N VAL A 114 -35.93 -13.24 21.80
CA VAL A 114 -36.22 -14.65 21.51
C VAL A 114 -37.68 -14.73 21.09
N ILE A 115 -37.92 -15.07 19.82
CA ILE A 115 -39.26 -15.12 19.21
C ILE A 115 -39.47 -16.46 18.48
N PRO A 116 -40.70 -16.86 18.17
CA PRO A 116 -40.96 -18.05 17.37
C PRO A 116 -40.22 -18.01 16.04
N LEU A 117 -39.61 -19.13 15.64
CA LEU A 117 -38.81 -19.22 14.41
C LEU A 117 -39.62 -18.82 13.17
N LYS A 118 -40.90 -19.21 13.13
CA LYS A 118 -41.81 -18.85 12.04
C LYS A 118 -42.02 -17.33 11.92
N GLU A 119 -42.14 -16.64 13.04
CA GLU A 119 -42.30 -15.17 13.06
C GLU A 119 -41.02 -14.49 12.60
N ALA A 120 -39.86 -14.91 13.13
CA ALA A 120 -38.56 -14.40 12.70
C ALA A 120 -38.39 -14.52 11.17
N MET A 121 -38.61 -15.71 10.61
CA MET A 121 -38.47 -15.99 9.18
C MET A 121 -39.44 -15.21 8.28
N SER A 122 -40.51 -14.62 8.84
CA SER A 122 -41.44 -13.78 8.08
C SER A 122 -40.97 -12.33 7.94
N ILE A 123 -39.99 -11.88 8.74
CA ILE A 123 -39.53 -10.48 8.70
C ILE A 123 -38.69 -10.24 7.45
N ASN A 124 -39.10 -9.27 6.65
CA ASN A 124 -38.38 -8.82 5.46
C ASN A 124 -36.96 -8.37 5.82
N GLY A 125 -35.97 -8.81 5.05
CA GLY A 125 -34.56 -8.48 5.28
C GLY A 125 -33.87 -9.30 6.38
N LEU A 126 -34.56 -10.19 7.11
CA LEU A 126 -33.89 -11.12 8.03
C LEU A 126 -32.89 -11.97 7.25
N ARG A 127 -31.66 -12.04 7.76
CA ARG A 127 -30.60 -12.88 7.22
C ARG A 127 -30.36 -14.07 8.14
N ALA A 128 -30.46 -15.25 7.57
CA ALA A 128 -30.02 -16.49 8.18
C ALA A 128 -28.81 -17.04 7.42
N VAL A 129 -27.87 -17.65 8.15
CA VAL A 129 -26.75 -18.36 7.55
C VAL A 129 -27.27 -19.64 6.89
N PHE A 130 -27.01 -19.79 5.59
CA PHE A 130 -27.44 -20.95 4.82
C PHE A 130 -26.77 -22.24 5.33
N GLY A 131 -27.58 -23.27 5.57
CA GLY A 131 -27.10 -24.58 6.04
C GLY A 131 -27.05 -24.76 7.55
N GLU A 132 -27.37 -23.73 8.34
CA GLU A 132 -27.51 -23.84 9.78
C GLU A 132 -28.94 -24.22 10.19
N SER A 133 -29.06 -25.04 11.23
CA SER A 133 -30.35 -25.34 11.88
C SER A 133 -30.54 -24.43 13.08
N TYR A 134 -31.66 -23.72 13.11
CA TYR A 134 -32.01 -22.81 14.19
C TYR A 134 -33.06 -23.48 15.11
N PRO A 135 -32.93 -23.34 16.43
CA PRO A 135 -33.95 -23.81 17.37
C PRO A 135 -35.23 -22.97 17.26
N ASP A 136 -36.35 -23.53 17.74
CA ASP A 136 -37.59 -22.79 17.97
C ASP A 136 -37.90 -22.84 19.48
N PRO A 137 -37.96 -21.70 20.20
CA PRO A 137 -37.82 -20.34 19.69
C PRO A 137 -36.37 -19.97 19.31
N VAL A 138 -36.22 -18.95 18.46
CA VAL A 138 -34.93 -18.49 17.94
C VAL A 138 -34.58 -17.11 18.48
N ARG A 139 -33.28 -16.83 18.65
CA ARG A 139 -32.79 -15.50 19.01
C ARG A 139 -32.49 -14.67 17.76
N VAL A 140 -33.18 -13.53 17.66
CA VAL A 140 -33.03 -12.53 16.61
C VAL A 140 -32.25 -11.34 17.16
N LEU A 141 -31.37 -10.78 16.35
CA LEU A 141 -30.59 -9.58 16.64
C LEU A 141 -30.89 -8.52 15.58
N SER A 142 -31.21 -7.31 16.01
CA SER A 142 -31.37 -6.13 15.14
C SER A 142 -30.48 -4.99 15.61
N ILE A 143 -29.82 -4.30 14.68
CA ILE A 143 -29.06 -3.08 14.97
C ILE A 143 -29.78 -1.88 14.35
N GLY A 144 -30.24 -0.98 15.20
CA GLY A 144 -30.89 0.29 14.83
C GLY A 144 -32.42 0.22 14.72
N ASN A 145 -33.02 -0.96 14.71
CA ASN A 145 -34.47 -1.15 14.62
C ASN A 145 -34.99 -2.07 15.73
N SER A 146 -36.27 -1.91 16.08
CA SER A 146 -36.96 -2.71 17.09
C SER A 146 -37.51 -3.98 16.46
N ILE A 147 -37.14 -5.14 17.01
CA ILE A 147 -37.68 -6.44 16.60
C ILE A 147 -39.17 -6.49 16.91
N GLY A 148 -39.61 -5.88 18.02
CA GLY A 148 -41.02 -5.83 18.39
C GLY A 148 -41.89 -5.05 17.39
N ASP A 149 -41.33 -4.05 16.71
CA ASP A 149 -42.05 -3.33 15.65
C ASP A 149 -42.00 -4.08 14.32
N MET A 150 -40.89 -4.76 14.03
CA MET A 150 -40.77 -5.66 12.89
C MET A 150 -41.78 -6.82 12.95
N VAL A 151 -42.01 -7.41 14.13
CA VAL A 151 -43.00 -8.49 14.28
C VAL A 151 -44.44 -8.01 14.03
N LYS A 152 -44.74 -6.74 14.29
CA LYS A 152 -46.08 -6.17 14.03
C LYS A 152 -46.34 -5.90 12.55
N ASP A 153 -45.30 -5.57 11.80
CA ASP A 153 -45.36 -5.26 10.36
C ASP A 153 -44.20 -5.95 9.62
N PRO A 154 -44.18 -7.29 9.55
CA PRO A 154 -42.99 -8.04 9.09
C PRO A 154 -42.69 -7.85 7.60
N GLU A 155 -43.69 -7.50 6.79
CA GLU A 155 -43.55 -7.37 5.34
C GLU A 155 -43.10 -5.96 4.89
N SER A 156 -42.92 -5.02 5.82
CA SER A 156 -42.52 -3.65 5.51
C SER A 156 -41.21 -3.58 4.71
N ASP A 157 -41.21 -2.82 3.61
CA ASP A 157 -40.01 -2.56 2.81
C ASP A 157 -38.93 -1.81 3.60
N ALA A 158 -39.30 -1.14 4.70
CA ALA A 158 -38.36 -0.45 5.59
C ALA A 158 -37.29 -1.41 6.16
N TRP A 159 -37.65 -2.68 6.40
CA TRP A 159 -36.78 -3.69 7.01
C TRP A 159 -35.78 -4.30 6.03
N GLY A 160 -36.01 -4.21 4.72
CA GLY A 160 -35.08 -4.71 3.69
C GLY A 160 -33.69 -4.07 3.73
N SER A 161 -33.54 -2.98 4.49
CA SER A 161 -32.28 -2.28 4.75
C SER A 161 -31.77 -2.39 6.18
N ALA A 162 -32.38 -3.19 7.04
CA ALA A 162 -31.95 -3.37 8.42
C ALA A 162 -30.75 -4.34 8.53
N SER A 163 -29.93 -4.15 9.57
CA SER A 163 -29.02 -5.19 10.05
C SER A 163 -29.81 -6.11 10.98
N LEU A 164 -30.33 -7.21 10.43
CA LEU A 164 -31.24 -8.14 11.10
C LEU A 164 -30.78 -9.58 10.84
N GLU A 165 -30.39 -10.29 11.89
CA GLU A 165 -29.78 -11.62 11.78
C GLU A 165 -30.22 -12.56 12.92
N LEU A 166 -30.17 -13.87 12.66
CA LEU A 166 -30.30 -14.88 13.73
C LEU A 166 -28.94 -15.06 14.41
N CYS A 167 -28.84 -14.74 15.70
CA CYS A 167 -27.56 -14.83 16.42
C CYS A 167 -27.73 -15.17 17.90
N GLY A 168 -27.05 -16.23 18.36
CA GLY A 168 -26.99 -16.66 19.76
C GLY A 168 -25.86 -16.01 20.58
N GLY A 169 -25.08 -15.11 19.98
CA GLY A 169 -23.90 -14.51 20.58
C GLY A 169 -24.19 -13.41 21.60
N THR A 170 -23.13 -13.00 22.30
CA THR A 170 -23.16 -11.77 23.12
C THR A 170 -22.84 -10.55 22.29
N HIS A 171 -23.62 -9.49 22.52
CA HIS A 171 -23.57 -8.22 21.82
C HIS A 171 -23.51 -7.07 22.82
N VAL A 172 -23.07 -5.91 22.35
CA VAL A 172 -23.28 -4.64 23.04
C VAL A 172 -24.76 -4.25 22.99
N SER A 173 -25.18 -3.36 23.89
CA SER A 173 -26.54 -2.80 23.90
C SER A 173 -26.69 -1.61 22.94
N ASN A 174 -25.56 -0.95 22.63
CA ASN A 174 -25.50 0.15 21.68
C ASN A 174 -24.19 0.11 20.89
N THR A 175 -24.22 0.46 19.61
CA THR A 175 -23.02 0.50 18.75
C THR A 175 -21.95 1.47 19.24
N GLU A 176 -22.29 2.47 20.04
CA GLU A 176 -21.30 3.39 20.63
C GLU A 176 -20.30 2.68 21.56
N GLU A 177 -20.69 1.55 22.15
CA GLU A 177 -19.81 0.72 22.99
C GLU A 177 -18.66 0.07 22.20
N ALA A 178 -18.71 0.08 20.86
CA ALA A 178 -17.56 -0.30 20.03
C ALA A 178 -16.48 0.77 20.00
N GLU A 179 -16.81 2.02 20.31
CA GLU A 179 -15.97 3.21 20.44
C GLU A 179 -15.22 3.65 19.17
N ALA A 180 -14.69 2.72 18.39
CA ALA A 180 -14.01 2.92 17.13
C ALA A 180 -14.08 1.63 16.29
N PHE A 181 -13.87 1.77 14.99
CA PHE A 181 -13.73 0.65 14.06
C PHE A 181 -12.58 0.96 13.11
N THR A 182 -11.75 -0.04 12.79
CA THR A 182 -10.70 0.11 11.78
C THR A 182 -10.51 -1.17 10.99
N LEU A 183 -10.58 -1.07 9.66
CA LEU A 183 -10.39 -2.17 8.72
C LEU A 183 -8.89 -2.37 8.46
N ILE A 184 -8.35 -3.45 9.00
CA ILE A 184 -6.89 -3.69 9.06
C ILE A 184 -6.38 -4.34 7.79
N GLN A 185 -7.13 -5.33 7.32
CA GLN A 185 -6.70 -6.11 6.18
C GLN A 185 -7.91 -6.69 5.48
N GLU A 186 -7.74 -6.83 4.18
CA GLU A 186 -8.61 -7.62 3.35
C GLU A 186 -7.71 -8.60 2.55
N GLU A 187 -8.10 -9.89 2.48
CA GLU A 187 -7.34 -10.94 1.80
C GLU A 187 -8.23 -12.02 1.16
N ALA A 188 -7.72 -12.70 0.12
CA ALA A 188 -8.37 -13.88 -0.45
C ALA A 188 -8.07 -15.11 0.40
N VAL A 189 -9.11 -15.87 0.76
CA VAL A 189 -8.98 -17.11 1.55
C VAL A 189 -9.12 -18.35 0.66
N ALA A 190 -10.05 -18.30 -0.30
CA ALA A 190 -10.30 -19.35 -1.27
C ALA A 190 -10.90 -18.74 -2.54
N LYS A 191 -11.09 -19.53 -3.60
CA LYS A 191 -11.74 -19.07 -4.83
C LYS A 191 -13.15 -18.55 -4.51
N GLY A 192 -13.38 -17.26 -4.77
CA GLY A 192 -14.66 -16.58 -4.52
C GLY A 192 -14.93 -16.24 -3.05
N VAL A 193 -13.96 -16.41 -2.14
CA VAL A 193 -14.09 -16.10 -0.71
C VAL A 193 -13.00 -15.13 -0.27
N ARG A 194 -13.44 -14.07 0.39
CA ARG A 194 -12.62 -12.94 0.87
C ARG A 194 -12.76 -12.83 2.38
N ARG A 195 -11.75 -12.29 3.05
CA ARG A 195 -11.73 -12.08 4.49
C ARG A 195 -11.41 -10.64 4.79
N ILE A 196 -12.21 -10.03 5.67
CA ILE A 196 -11.85 -8.79 6.33
C ILE A 196 -11.42 -9.09 7.76
N THR A 197 -10.30 -8.49 8.17
CA THR A 197 -9.91 -8.38 9.58
C THR A 197 -10.07 -6.92 10.02
N ALA A 198 -10.74 -6.71 11.14
CA ALA A 198 -10.94 -5.37 11.70
C ALA A 198 -10.75 -5.37 13.23
N PHE A 199 -10.48 -4.19 13.76
CA PHE A 199 -10.41 -3.93 15.19
C PHE A 199 -11.59 -3.04 15.63
N THR A 200 -11.94 -3.16 16.91
CA THR A 200 -12.80 -2.21 17.62
C THR A 200 -12.11 -1.68 18.88
N GLY A 201 -12.73 -0.73 19.58
CA GLY A 201 -12.26 -0.23 20.87
C GLY A 201 -10.85 0.38 20.82
N ASP A 202 -10.07 0.12 21.86
CA ASP A 202 -8.72 0.66 22.03
C ASP A 202 -7.75 0.30 20.89
N LEU A 203 -7.86 -0.92 20.36
CA LEU A 203 -7.00 -1.34 19.25
C LEU A 203 -7.29 -0.54 17.98
N ALA A 204 -8.58 -0.30 17.68
CA ALA A 204 -8.98 0.58 16.57
C ALA A 204 -8.53 2.02 16.81
N LYS A 205 -8.74 2.58 18.00
CA LYS A 205 -8.27 3.93 18.36
C LYS A 205 -6.76 4.08 18.18
N GLY A 206 -5.99 3.10 18.65
CA GLY A 206 -4.54 3.06 18.48
C GLY A 206 -4.12 3.03 17.01
N THR A 207 -4.81 2.24 16.19
CA THR A 207 -4.57 2.17 14.73
C THR A 207 -4.90 3.50 14.05
N LEU A 208 -6.01 4.15 14.39
CA LEU A 208 -6.37 5.47 13.86
C LEU A 208 -5.33 6.53 14.23
N LYS A 209 -4.85 6.52 15.47
CA LYS A 209 -3.80 7.44 15.94
C LYS A 209 -2.50 7.25 15.14
N ARG A 210 -2.01 6.01 15.00
CA ARG A 210 -0.83 5.70 14.17
C ARG A 210 -1.03 6.11 12.71
N GLY A 211 -2.24 5.92 12.18
CA GLY A 211 -2.61 6.36 10.84
C GLY A 211 -2.49 7.88 10.68
N ALA A 212 -3.01 8.65 11.63
CA ALA A 212 -2.90 10.11 11.62
C ALA A 212 -1.44 10.60 11.72
N GLU A 213 -0.62 9.94 12.53
CA GLU A 213 0.82 10.24 12.65
C GLU A 213 1.55 9.97 11.32
N LEU A 214 1.27 8.83 10.68
CA LEU A 214 1.86 8.48 9.39
C LEU A 214 1.41 9.43 8.27
N GLU A 215 0.12 9.79 8.24
CA GLU A 215 -0.44 10.77 7.32
C GLU A 215 0.22 12.14 7.47
N ALA A 216 0.42 12.60 8.72
CA ALA A 216 1.11 13.85 9.00
C ALA A 216 2.57 13.82 8.53
N ARG A 217 3.28 12.72 8.75
CA ARG A 217 4.64 12.51 8.22
C ARG A 217 4.66 12.51 6.69
N PHE A 218 3.70 11.83 6.06
CA PHE A 218 3.57 11.80 4.60
C PHE A 218 3.38 13.21 4.03
N ALA A 219 2.49 14.00 4.64
CA ALA A 219 2.22 15.38 4.24
C ALA A 219 3.43 16.31 4.39
N GLN A 220 4.39 16.01 5.27
CA GLN A 220 5.67 16.72 5.32
C GLN A 220 6.56 16.37 4.13
N VAL A 221 6.63 15.09 3.76
CA VAL A 221 7.41 14.63 2.60
C VAL A 221 6.83 15.17 1.29
N GLU A 222 5.51 15.25 1.15
CA GLU A 222 4.85 15.84 -0.03
C GLU A 222 5.22 17.32 -0.27
N LYS A 223 5.69 18.02 0.75
CA LYS A 223 6.10 19.43 0.67
C LYS A 223 7.59 19.61 0.35
N LEU A 224 8.38 18.54 0.38
CA LEU A 224 9.80 18.62 0.08
C LEU A 224 10.02 18.93 -1.41
N PRO A 225 11.05 19.73 -1.75
CA PRO A 225 11.43 19.93 -3.14
C PRO A 225 11.94 18.63 -3.75
N ALA A 226 11.83 18.50 -5.08
CA ALA A 226 12.26 17.31 -5.81
C ALA A 226 13.71 16.89 -5.53
N SER A 227 14.60 17.85 -5.26
CA SER A 227 16.01 17.58 -4.89
C SER A 227 16.17 16.76 -3.60
N GLU A 228 15.17 16.78 -2.71
CA GLU A 228 15.21 16.13 -1.39
C GLU A 228 14.36 14.84 -1.35
N LEU A 229 13.66 14.50 -2.42
CA LEU A 229 12.80 13.30 -2.48
C LEU A 229 13.58 12.01 -2.77
N ASP A 230 14.84 12.14 -3.22
CA ASP A 230 15.71 11.01 -3.49
C ASP A 230 16.02 10.24 -2.21
N GLY A 231 15.81 8.92 -2.21
CA GLY A 231 15.93 8.08 -1.01
C GLY A 231 14.79 8.24 0.01
N VAL A 232 14.31 9.46 0.28
CA VAL A 232 13.22 9.72 1.24
C VAL A 232 11.94 8.98 0.87
N THR A 233 11.57 9.00 -0.42
CA THR A 233 10.40 8.28 -0.94
C THR A 233 10.51 6.76 -0.77
N THR A 234 11.73 6.21 -0.84
CA THR A 234 11.98 4.78 -0.63
C THR A 234 11.83 4.38 0.84
N GLU A 235 12.32 5.21 1.76
CA GLU A 235 12.15 4.96 3.20
C GLU A 235 10.70 5.13 3.63
N LEU A 236 10.00 6.16 3.12
CA LEU A 236 8.58 6.35 3.37
C LEU A 236 7.75 5.17 2.84
N ARG A 237 8.10 4.60 1.68
CA ARG A 237 7.45 3.39 1.16
C ARG A 237 7.55 2.23 2.16
N LYS A 238 8.76 1.97 2.68
CA LYS A 238 9.00 0.89 3.64
C LYS A 238 8.20 1.10 4.93
N GLU A 239 8.13 2.33 5.41
CA GLU A 239 7.33 2.69 6.58
C GLU A 239 5.84 2.45 6.35
N VAL A 240 5.29 2.94 5.24
CA VAL A 240 3.88 2.71 4.86
C VAL A 240 3.60 1.20 4.80
N ASP A 241 4.48 0.43 4.16
CA ASP A 241 4.29 -1.02 4.01
C ASP A 241 4.29 -1.77 5.35
N ARG A 242 5.18 -1.40 6.27
CA ARG A 242 5.33 -2.02 7.60
C ARG A 242 4.35 -1.50 8.66
N SER A 243 3.65 -0.41 8.39
CA SER A 243 2.78 0.24 9.38
C SER A 243 1.52 -0.59 9.70
N ASP A 244 1.16 -0.64 10.98
CA ASP A 244 -0.10 -1.23 11.46
C ASP A 244 -1.22 -0.17 11.47
N VAL A 245 -1.69 0.17 10.27
CA VAL A 245 -2.76 1.16 9.98
C VAL A 245 -3.87 0.54 9.15
N SER A 246 -5.00 1.26 8.97
CA SER A 246 -6.08 0.81 8.08
C SER A 246 -5.53 0.45 6.70
N CYS A 247 -5.98 -0.67 6.10
CA CYS A 247 -5.54 -1.02 4.76
C CYS A 247 -6.02 0.01 3.72
N VAL A 248 -7.10 0.74 4.02
CA VAL A 248 -7.61 1.81 3.16
C VAL A 248 -6.63 2.97 3.13
N LEU A 249 -6.19 3.44 4.31
CA LEU A 249 -5.16 4.46 4.42
C LEU A 249 -3.85 4.00 3.76
N LYS A 250 -3.41 2.77 4.03
CA LYS A 250 -2.19 2.21 3.44
C LYS A 250 -2.25 2.20 1.91
N ALA A 251 -3.38 1.83 1.31
CA ALA A 251 -3.58 1.86 -0.13
C ALA A 251 -3.55 3.30 -0.68
N SER A 252 -4.22 4.24 -0.03
CA SER A 252 -4.22 5.66 -0.41
C SER A 252 -2.81 6.27 -0.36
N LEU A 253 -2.06 6.00 0.71
CA LEU A 253 -0.67 6.48 0.86
C LEU A 253 0.25 5.90 -0.21
N ARG A 254 0.11 4.62 -0.58
CA ARG A 254 0.87 4.01 -1.67
C ARG A 254 0.58 4.68 -3.01
N GLU A 255 -0.69 4.91 -3.34
CA GLU A 255 -1.08 5.58 -4.58
C GLU A 255 -0.52 7.01 -4.65
N ARG A 256 -0.63 7.77 -3.56
CA ARG A 256 -0.04 9.12 -3.46
C ARG A 256 1.47 9.09 -3.60
N LEU A 257 2.13 8.09 -3.01
CA LEU A 257 3.58 7.94 -3.09
C LEU A 257 4.05 7.63 -4.51
N ASP A 258 3.35 6.74 -5.21
CA ASP A 258 3.62 6.43 -6.60
C ASP A 258 3.43 7.68 -7.49
N GLY A 259 2.40 8.49 -7.20
CA GLY A 259 2.19 9.79 -7.82
C GLY A 259 3.32 10.79 -7.53
N LEU A 260 3.79 10.86 -6.28
CA LEU A 260 4.90 11.73 -5.87
C LEU A 260 6.22 11.33 -6.54
N VAL A 261 6.52 10.03 -6.57
CA VAL A 261 7.70 9.48 -7.26
C VAL A 261 7.66 9.79 -8.75
N LYS A 262 6.50 9.66 -9.39
CA LYS A 262 6.33 10.02 -10.80
C LYS A 262 6.62 11.50 -11.04
N LYS A 263 6.03 12.40 -10.25
CA LYS A 263 6.27 13.85 -10.36
C LYS A 263 7.74 14.19 -10.19
N TYR A 264 8.39 13.65 -9.15
CA TYR A 264 9.83 13.78 -8.92
C TYR A 264 10.66 13.35 -10.13
N MET A 265 10.39 12.17 -10.69
CA MET A 265 11.14 11.65 -11.82
C MET A 265 10.93 12.46 -13.09
N ASP A 266 9.72 13.00 -13.32
CA ASP A 266 9.42 13.86 -14.45
C ASP A 266 10.11 15.23 -14.32
N GLU A 267 10.14 15.82 -13.12
CA GLU A 267 10.88 17.06 -12.84
C GLU A 267 12.40 16.89 -13.02
N LYS A 268 12.97 15.79 -12.51
CA LYS A 268 14.39 15.46 -12.70
C LYS A 268 14.75 15.32 -14.17
N LYS A 269 13.90 14.66 -14.96
CA LYS A 269 14.08 14.56 -16.42
C LYS A 269 13.94 15.92 -17.11
N ALA A 270 12.98 16.75 -16.70
CA ALA A 270 12.80 18.08 -17.27
C ALA A 270 14.01 18.99 -16.99
N GLN A 271 14.56 18.94 -15.78
CA GLN A 271 15.77 19.67 -15.41
C GLN A 271 16.99 19.16 -16.19
N ALA A 272 17.18 17.84 -16.30
CA ALA A 272 18.24 17.26 -17.12
C ALA A 272 18.13 17.68 -18.58
N SER A 273 16.92 17.65 -19.16
CA SER A 273 16.68 18.10 -20.55
C SER A 273 16.97 19.59 -20.74
N LYS A 274 16.66 20.45 -19.76
CA LYS A 274 17.02 21.88 -19.82
C LYS A 274 18.53 22.08 -19.84
N ILE A 275 19.27 21.38 -18.96
CA ILE A 275 20.74 21.41 -18.93
C ILE A 275 21.30 20.94 -20.28
N ILE A 276 20.85 19.77 -20.77
CA ILE A 276 21.29 19.23 -22.06
C ILE A 276 21.02 20.20 -23.21
N ASN A 277 19.84 20.82 -23.28
CA ASN A 277 19.51 21.75 -24.35
C ASN A 277 20.34 23.03 -24.29
N GLN A 278 20.59 23.57 -23.09
CA GLN A 278 21.50 24.72 -22.92
C GLN A 278 22.92 24.36 -23.39
N GLU A 279 23.43 23.21 -22.97
CA GLU A 279 24.74 22.72 -23.39
C GLU A 279 24.82 22.44 -24.91
N ILE A 280 23.75 21.95 -25.53
CA ILE A 280 23.67 21.79 -26.99
C ILE A 280 23.79 23.15 -27.68
N GLU A 281 23.07 24.17 -27.24
CA GLU A 281 23.10 25.50 -27.86
C GLU A 281 24.46 26.20 -27.67
N GLU A 282 25.12 26.04 -26.52
CA GLU A 282 26.49 26.52 -26.32
C GLU A 282 27.49 25.77 -27.20
N ALA A 283 27.40 24.44 -27.23
CA ALA A 283 28.30 23.61 -28.01
C ALA A 283 28.13 23.82 -29.52
N LYS A 284 26.91 24.08 -30.01
CA LYS A 284 26.66 24.39 -31.43
C LYS A 284 27.43 25.62 -31.88
N LYS A 285 27.44 26.70 -31.09
CA LYS A 285 28.21 27.91 -31.39
C LYS A 285 29.71 27.61 -31.49
N ALA A 286 30.23 26.78 -30.59
CA ALA A 286 31.63 26.37 -30.63
C ALA A 286 31.96 25.52 -31.88
N VAL A 287 31.07 24.62 -32.30
CA VAL A 287 31.24 23.83 -33.53
C VAL A 287 31.20 24.74 -34.76
N GLN A 288 30.22 25.64 -34.87
CA GLN A 288 30.09 26.57 -36.00
C GLN A 288 31.35 27.44 -36.14
N ALA A 289 31.84 28.03 -35.04
CA ALA A 289 33.09 28.80 -35.06
C ALA A 289 34.30 27.95 -35.51
N ALA A 290 34.39 26.68 -35.07
CA ALA A 290 35.50 25.80 -35.44
C ALA A 290 35.47 25.34 -36.92
N VAL A 291 34.28 25.11 -37.47
CA VAL A 291 34.08 24.55 -38.81
C VAL A 291 34.00 25.64 -39.88
N GLU A 292 33.24 26.71 -39.66
CA GLU A 292 32.97 27.77 -40.65
C GLU A 292 34.08 28.83 -40.68
N GLU A 293 34.48 29.37 -39.52
CA GLU A 293 35.51 30.42 -39.45
C GLU A 293 36.93 29.83 -39.57
N GLY A 294 37.12 28.57 -39.15
CA GLY A 294 38.42 27.90 -39.13
C GLY A 294 38.75 27.04 -40.36
N GLY A 295 37.76 26.72 -41.21
CA GLY A 295 37.92 25.81 -42.36
C GLY A 295 38.33 24.38 -41.99
N LYS A 296 38.10 23.95 -40.74
CA LYS A 296 38.58 22.67 -40.21
C LYS A 296 37.56 21.55 -40.45
N SER A 297 38.04 20.38 -40.87
CA SER A 297 37.22 19.16 -41.03
C SER A 297 36.87 18.46 -39.70
N HIS A 298 37.19 19.08 -38.56
CA HIS A 298 37.00 18.51 -37.23
C HIS A 298 36.81 19.58 -36.15
N ALA A 299 36.10 19.25 -35.08
CA ALA A 299 35.96 20.08 -33.88
C ALA A 299 36.00 19.25 -32.59
N ILE A 300 36.58 19.82 -31.53
CA ILE A 300 36.57 19.26 -30.18
C ILE A 300 35.85 20.26 -29.29
N VAL A 301 34.83 19.79 -28.55
CA VAL A 301 33.98 20.65 -27.73
C VAL A 301 33.89 20.11 -26.31
N GLN A 302 33.98 21.01 -25.34
CA GLN A 302 33.73 20.69 -23.95
C GLN A 302 32.26 20.97 -23.62
N ALA A 303 31.54 19.95 -23.16
CA ALA A 303 30.19 20.06 -22.62
C ALA A 303 30.22 19.94 -21.09
N LYS A 304 29.25 20.55 -20.39
CA LYS A 304 29.12 20.48 -18.93
C LYS A 304 27.93 19.60 -18.52
N VAL A 305 27.95 18.34 -18.98
CA VAL A 305 26.95 17.31 -18.64
C VAL A 305 27.45 16.33 -17.57
N GLY A 306 28.56 16.67 -16.90
CA GLY A 306 29.20 15.84 -15.88
C GLY A 306 29.71 14.51 -16.43
N THR A 307 29.58 13.43 -15.66
CA THR A 307 30.01 12.08 -16.07
C THR A 307 28.90 11.21 -16.69
N ASP A 308 27.74 11.77 -17.03
CA ASP A 308 26.63 10.99 -17.59
C ASP A 308 26.81 10.78 -19.10
N GLY A 309 27.26 9.58 -19.47
CA GLY A 309 27.45 9.20 -20.88
C GLY A 309 26.18 9.20 -21.73
N LYS A 310 24.97 9.10 -21.13
CA LYS A 310 23.72 9.22 -21.88
C LYS A 310 23.44 10.68 -22.24
N MET A 311 23.65 11.59 -21.29
CA MET A 311 23.51 13.03 -21.56
C MET A 311 24.53 13.49 -22.61
N LEU A 312 25.79 13.05 -22.49
CA LEU A 312 26.83 13.34 -23.49
C LEU A 312 26.46 12.84 -24.89
N LYS A 313 25.90 11.62 -24.98
CA LYS A 313 25.44 11.05 -26.24
C LYS A 313 24.36 11.90 -26.91
N SER A 314 23.41 12.44 -26.14
CA SER A 314 22.40 13.35 -26.66
C SER A 314 23.00 14.63 -27.22
N VAL A 315 24.01 15.20 -26.54
CA VAL A 315 24.74 16.38 -27.04
C VAL A 315 25.46 16.06 -28.35
N VAL A 316 26.23 14.97 -28.39
CA VAL A 316 26.99 14.55 -29.59
C VAL A 316 26.07 14.32 -30.79
N GLN A 317 24.92 13.67 -30.57
CA GLN A 317 23.94 13.41 -31.63
C GLN A 317 23.30 14.70 -32.17
N ALA A 318 23.05 15.68 -31.31
CA ALA A 318 22.52 16.98 -31.74
C ALA A 318 23.57 17.74 -32.56
N LEU A 319 24.82 17.79 -32.10
CA LEU A 319 25.91 18.47 -32.80
C LEU A 319 26.26 17.81 -34.14
N GLY A 320 26.24 16.48 -34.20
CA GLY A 320 26.48 15.74 -35.46
C GLY A 320 25.43 16.01 -36.54
N LYS A 321 24.21 16.43 -36.16
CA LYS A 321 23.19 16.89 -37.12
C LYS A 321 23.44 18.32 -37.60
N GLU A 322 24.01 19.16 -36.75
CA GLU A 322 24.35 20.55 -37.07
C GLU A 322 25.55 20.62 -38.05
N ALA A 323 26.55 19.75 -37.84
CA ALA A 323 27.76 19.69 -38.66
C ALA A 323 27.97 18.30 -39.27
N PRO A 324 27.14 17.86 -40.24
CA PRO A 324 27.15 16.50 -40.77
C PRO A 324 28.44 16.12 -41.51
N GLY A 325 29.23 17.12 -41.96
CA GLY A 325 30.50 16.91 -42.68
C GLY A 325 31.75 16.99 -41.81
N ALA A 326 31.65 17.25 -40.51
CA ALA A 326 32.79 17.42 -39.61
C ALA A 326 32.95 16.25 -38.63
N ALA A 327 34.19 15.85 -38.35
CA ALA A 327 34.49 14.94 -37.26
C ALA A 327 34.37 15.67 -35.91
N LEU A 328 33.54 15.17 -34.99
CA LEU A 328 33.28 15.81 -33.70
C LEU A 328 33.77 14.95 -32.54
N MET A 329 34.43 15.57 -31.56
CA MET A 329 34.69 14.96 -30.26
C MET A 329 34.11 15.85 -29.17
N VAL A 330 33.23 15.29 -28.35
CA VAL A 330 32.66 15.99 -27.20
C VAL A 330 33.19 15.36 -25.92
N VAL A 331 33.73 16.20 -25.05
CA VAL A 331 34.30 15.82 -23.75
C VAL A 331 33.53 16.52 -22.64
N SER A 332 33.30 15.83 -21.53
CA SER A 332 32.74 16.42 -20.31
C SER A 332 33.48 15.88 -19.09
N GLU A 333 33.70 16.72 -18.09
CA GLU A 333 34.37 16.34 -16.86
C GLU A 333 33.66 16.89 -15.62
N GLU A 334 33.73 16.14 -14.53
CA GLU A 334 33.28 16.57 -13.22
C GLU A 334 34.07 15.82 -12.13
N GLY A 335 34.59 16.56 -11.14
CA GLY A 335 35.28 15.96 -9.99
C GLY A 335 36.51 15.11 -10.32
N GLY A 336 37.23 15.44 -11.41
CA GLY A 336 38.39 14.67 -11.86
C GLY A 336 38.01 13.32 -12.48
N LYS A 337 36.82 13.19 -13.03
CA LYS A 337 36.40 12.07 -13.88
C LYS A 337 35.83 12.63 -15.16
N GLY A 338 36.22 12.07 -16.30
CA GLY A 338 35.78 12.52 -17.62
C GLY A 338 35.00 11.46 -18.39
N VAL A 339 34.12 11.91 -19.27
CA VAL A 339 33.47 11.12 -20.31
C VAL A 339 33.71 11.80 -21.65
N ALA A 340 33.98 11.01 -22.69
CA ALA A 340 34.31 11.50 -24.02
C ALA A 340 33.60 10.65 -25.07
N GLN A 341 33.11 11.28 -26.13
CA GLN A 341 32.51 10.58 -27.25
C GLN A 341 32.86 11.27 -28.56
N ALA A 342 33.27 10.48 -29.55
CA ALA A 342 33.60 10.97 -30.88
C ALA A 342 32.60 10.44 -31.92
N VAL A 343 32.26 11.28 -32.89
CA VAL A 343 31.50 10.94 -34.09
C VAL A 343 32.29 11.38 -35.31
N VAL A 344 32.44 10.49 -36.29
CA VAL A 344 33.12 10.80 -37.54
C VAL A 344 32.17 10.47 -38.70
N PRO A 345 31.87 11.42 -39.60
CA PRO A 345 31.11 11.18 -40.82
C PRO A 345 31.76 10.11 -41.70
N LYS A 346 30.96 9.39 -42.50
CA LYS A 346 31.45 8.27 -43.31
C LYS A 346 32.52 8.71 -44.30
N GLU A 347 32.39 9.93 -44.81
CA GLU A 347 33.29 10.57 -45.76
C GLU A 347 34.69 10.79 -45.20
N LEU A 348 34.84 10.78 -43.86
CA LEU A 348 36.11 10.98 -43.17
C LEU A 348 36.67 9.68 -42.56
N HIS A 349 36.00 8.52 -42.69
CA HIS A 349 36.43 7.27 -42.05
C HIS A 349 37.80 6.77 -42.53
N ASP A 350 38.16 7.04 -43.79
CA ASP A 350 39.47 6.69 -44.35
C ASP A 350 40.60 7.57 -43.79
N ARG A 351 40.27 8.73 -43.20
CA ARG A 351 41.23 9.70 -42.67
C ARG A 351 41.27 9.73 -41.14
N ILE A 352 40.12 9.57 -40.49
CA ILE A 352 39.94 9.65 -39.05
C ILE A 352 39.04 8.48 -38.61
N LYS A 353 39.60 7.55 -37.84
CA LYS A 353 38.82 6.50 -37.18
C LYS A 353 38.42 6.97 -35.79
N ALA A 354 37.12 7.01 -35.51
CA ALA A 354 36.58 7.52 -34.25
C ALA A 354 37.24 6.89 -32.99
N ASN A 355 37.45 5.57 -33.00
CA ASN A 355 38.07 4.86 -31.87
C ASN A 355 39.56 5.20 -31.70
N GLU A 356 40.31 5.33 -32.79
CA GLU A 356 41.74 5.67 -32.74
C GLU A 356 41.92 7.13 -32.31
N TRP A 357 41.07 8.03 -32.82
CA TRP A 357 41.07 9.44 -32.42
C TRP A 357 40.73 9.62 -30.94
N LEU A 358 39.68 8.95 -30.47
CA LEU A 358 39.28 8.97 -29.06
C LEU A 358 40.40 8.40 -28.17
N LYS A 359 41.03 7.29 -28.56
CA LYS A 359 42.13 6.70 -27.81
C LYS A 359 43.34 7.66 -27.74
N ALA A 360 43.76 8.23 -28.87
CA ALA A 360 44.88 9.17 -28.91
C ALA A 360 44.62 10.42 -28.06
N ALA A 361 43.39 10.96 -28.09
CA ALA A 361 43.00 12.08 -27.25
C ALA A 361 43.02 11.71 -25.76
N LEU A 362 42.48 10.54 -25.39
CA LEU A 362 42.49 10.09 -23.99
C LEU A 362 43.90 9.79 -23.49
N ASP A 363 44.76 9.15 -24.28
CA ASP A 363 46.16 8.86 -23.91
C ASP A 363 46.96 10.14 -23.64
N ALA A 364 46.62 11.26 -24.29
CA ALA A 364 47.26 12.56 -24.09
C ALA A 364 46.83 13.27 -22.79
N VAL A 365 45.61 13.01 -22.29
CA VAL A 365 45.04 13.69 -21.11
C VAL A 365 44.99 12.79 -19.86
N CYS A 366 45.07 11.48 -20.04
CA CYS A 366 45.12 10.48 -18.97
C CYS A 366 46.54 10.03 -18.66
N LEU A 367 47.12 10.51 -17.56
CA LEU A 367 48.31 9.89 -17.00
C LEU A 367 47.95 8.54 -16.34
N PRO A 368 48.77 7.49 -16.49
CA PRO A 368 48.52 6.23 -15.80
C PRO A 368 48.54 6.45 -14.29
N LEU A 369 47.46 6.04 -13.60
CA LEU A 369 47.46 5.95 -12.15
C LEU A 369 48.63 5.06 -11.69
N PRO A 370 49.40 5.44 -10.65
CA PRO A 370 50.44 4.59 -10.12
C PRO A 370 49.84 3.22 -9.76
N ARG A 371 50.52 2.14 -10.17
CA ARG A 371 50.09 0.73 -10.06
C ARG A 371 49.80 0.22 -8.63
N SER A 372 49.81 1.09 -7.61
CA SER A 372 49.60 0.77 -6.21
C SER A 372 48.16 0.98 -5.70
N SER A 373 47.21 1.39 -6.55
CA SER A 373 45.81 1.59 -6.14
C SER A 373 44.99 0.27 -6.11
N PRO A 374 44.29 -0.07 -5.00
CA PRO A 374 43.52 -1.31 -4.84
C PRO A 374 42.35 -1.53 -5.82
N TRP A 375 41.98 -0.51 -6.60
CA TRP A 375 40.81 -0.54 -7.49
C TRP A 375 41.03 -1.28 -8.82
N ALA A 376 42.28 -1.58 -9.19
CA ALA A 376 42.62 -2.10 -10.52
C ALA A 376 42.30 -3.60 -10.76
N ARG A 377 41.61 -4.30 -9.85
CA ARG A 377 41.49 -5.78 -9.88
C ARG A 377 40.09 -6.37 -10.09
N ARG A 378 39.03 -5.59 -10.32
CA ARG A 378 37.70 -6.19 -10.52
C ARG A 378 36.95 -5.58 -11.70
N HIS A 379 36.55 -6.46 -12.62
CA HIS A 379 35.62 -6.30 -13.75
C HIS A 379 36.26 -6.10 -15.14
N PHE A 380 36.78 -7.20 -15.67
CA PHE A 380 36.80 -7.48 -17.11
C PHE A 380 35.56 -8.34 -17.41
N PHE A 381 34.64 -7.81 -18.23
CA PHE A 381 33.88 -8.48 -19.31
C PHE A 381 32.53 -7.77 -19.58
N PHE A 382 32.32 -7.43 -20.87
CA PHE A 382 31.12 -6.92 -21.57
C PHE A 382 30.74 -5.41 -21.50
N PHE A 383 30.82 -4.79 -22.70
CA PHE A 383 30.18 -3.56 -23.24
C PHE A 383 30.41 -2.17 -22.60
N PHE A 384 30.50 -1.17 -23.50
CA PHE A 384 30.66 0.28 -23.28
C PHE A 384 31.90 0.67 -22.44
N PHE A 385 32.96 1.12 -23.13
CA PHE A 385 34.16 1.65 -22.48
C PHE A 385 33.84 2.95 -21.71
N PHE A 386 33.50 2.82 -20.44
CA PHE A 386 33.64 3.87 -19.43
C PHE A 386 35.04 3.73 -18.82
N PHE A 387 35.97 4.63 -19.19
CA PHE A 387 37.25 4.78 -18.49
C PHE A 387 37.09 5.86 -17.42
N PHE A 388 37.29 5.51 -16.15
CA PHE A 388 37.44 6.49 -15.07
C PHE A 388 38.87 7.01 -15.07
N CYS A 389 39.06 8.30 -15.37
CA CYS A 389 40.38 8.91 -15.45
C CYS A 389 40.40 10.33 -14.87
N GLN A 390 41.44 10.66 -14.10
CA GLN A 390 41.72 12.03 -13.64
C GLN A 390 42.39 12.82 -14.75
N LEU A 391 41.69 13.84 -15.26
CA LEU A 391 42.18 14.75 -16.28
C LEU A 391 42.87 15.94 -15.61
N LYS A 392 44.00 16.39 -16.17
CA LYS A 392 44.60 17.71 -15.93
C LYS A 392 44.72 18.41 -17.27
N TRP A 393 44.15 19.60 -17.41
CA TRP A 393 44.32 20.46 -18.58
C TRP A 393 45.53 21.40 -18.39
N VAL A 394 46.30 21.60 -19.47
CA VAL A 394 47.36 22.62 -19.62
C VAL A 394 46.81 23.76 -20.45
#